data_AF-A0A1X0R110-F1
#
_entry.id   AF-A0A1X0R110-F1
#
_cell.length_a   1.000
_cell.length_b   1.000
_cell.length_c   1.000
_cell.angle_alpha   90.00
_cell.angle_beta   90.00
_cell.angle_gamma   90.00
#
_symmetry.space_group_name_H-M   'P 1'
#
loop_
_entity.id
_entity.type
_entity.pdbx_description
1 polymer ?
#
loop_
_entity_poly.entity_id
_entity_poly.type
_entity_poly.pdbx_seq_one_letter_code
_entity_poly.pdbx_strand_id
1 'polypeptide(L)'
;MTQPKEQDEQDVIEEFTRQIEEVVQIDSDNESTISFGYQLLPQDDEEEEEEMKEAMEIELDPKDELDAKTCDFIKSIMSRIELKEEAIPDWAKTIPESAWMPKIVKK
;
A
#
# COMPACT_ATOMS: atom_id res chain seq x y z
N MET A 1 -3.87 50.14 18.78
CA MET A 1 -4.55 49.20 17.85
C MET A 1 -3.43 48.45 17.15
N THR A 2 -3.15 47.24 17.62
CA THR A 2 -1.98 46.44 17.25
C THR A 2 -2.35 45.51 16.11
N GLN A 3 -1.74 45.70 14.95
CA GLN A 3 -1.70 44.67 13.90
C GLN A 3 -0.22 44.42 13.60
N PRO A 4 0.26 43.21 13.86
CA PRO A 4 0.95 42.47 12.79
C PRO A 4 0.60 40.98 12.87
N LYS A 5 0.17 40.35 11.77
CA LYS A 5 0.02 38.89 11.70
C LYS A 5 0.10 38.26 10.31
N GLU A 6 0.55 39.01 9.30
CA GLU A 6 0.64 38.51 7.91
C GLU A 6 2.08 38.44 7.37
N GLN A 7 3.07 38.96 8.09
CA GLN A 7 4.49 38.84 7.69
C GLN A 7 5.10 37.50 8.09
N ASP A 8 4.74 36.96 9.27
CA ASP A 8 5.34 35.73 9.79
C ASP A 8 5.02 34.48 8.94
N GLU A 9 3.84 34.41 8.31
CA GLU A 9 3.45 33.25 7.50
C GLU A 9 4.15 33.22 6.14
N GLN A 10 4.44 34.38 5.56
CA GLN A 10 5.15 34.47 4.29
C GLN A 10 6.65 34.13 4.47
N ASP A 11 7.26 34.56 5.57
CA ASP A 11 8.65 34.19 5.90
C ASP A 11 8.82 32.67 6.09
N VAL A 12 7.84 32.00 6.72
CA VAL A 12 7.88 30.54 6.91
C VAL A 12 7.75 29.78 5.58
N ILE A 13 6.89 30.26 4.68
CA ILE A 13 6.73 29.65 3.35
C ILE A 13 7.97 29.90 2.49
N GLU A 14 8.56 31.09 2.57
CA GLU A 14 9.78 31.43 1.83
C GLU A 14 10.98 30.63 2.34
N GLU A 15 11.11 30.45 3.66
CA GLU A 15 12.13 29.57 4.26
C GLU A 15 11.95 28.11 3.85
N PHE A 16 10.73 27.59 3.88
CA PHE A 16 10.44 26.21 3.47
C PHE A 16 10.69 25.98 1.97
N THR A 17 10.32 26.94 1.13
CA THR A 17 10.55 26.87 -0.33
C THR A 17 12.04 26.91 -0.63
N ARG A 18 12.79 27.79 0.04
CA ARG A 18 14.25 27.87 -0.08
C ARG A 18 14.95 26.59 0.38
N GLN A 19 14.43 25.96 1.43
CA GLN A 19 14.95 24.71 1.95
C GLN A 19 14.68 23.53 0.98
N ILE A 20 13.55 23.54 0.28
CA ILE A 20 13.29 22.61 -0.83
C ILE A 20 14.25 22.90 -1.98
N GLU A 21 14.42 24.14 -2.42
CA GLU A 21 15.35 24.50 -3.50
C GLU A 21 16.82 24.17 -3.19
N GLU A 22 17.24 24.28 -1.92
CA GLU A 22 18.59 23.88 -1.47
C GLU A 22 18.79 22.35 -1.51
N VAL A 23 17.75 21.57 -1.18
CA VAL A 23 17.76 20.10 -1.28
C VAL A 23 17.59 19.65 -2.74
N VAL A 24 16.91 20.46 -3.54
CA VAL A 24 16.64 20.29 -4.97
C VAL A 24 17.65 21.13 -5.75
N GLN A 25 18.95 20.93 -5.49
CA GLN A 25 20.01 21.33 -6.42
C GLN A 25 19.89 20.46 -7.68
N ILE A 26 18.89 20.79 -8.50
CA ILE A 26 18.79 20.33 -9.88
C ILE A 26 19.83 21.13 -10.63
N ASP A 27 21.06 20.62 -10.64
CA ASP A 27 21.95 20.92 -11.75
C ASP A 27 21.18 20.54 -13.02
N SER A 28 20.70 21.56 -13.73
CA SER A 28 19.87 21.40 -14.94
C SER A 28 20.60 20.71 -16.10
N ASP A 29 21.86 20.29 -15.89
CA ASP A 29 22.69 19.52 -16.81
C ASP A 29 23.11 18.14 -16.25
N ASN A 30 22.64 17.74 -15.05
CA ASN A 30 22.91 16.42 -14.50
C ASN A 30 21.58 15.67 -14.34
N GLU A 31 21.40 14.61 -15.12
CA GLU A 31 20.28 13.64 -15.08
C GLU A 31 20.28 12.81 -13.78
N SER A 32 20.66 13.41 -12.66
CA SER A 32 20.55 12.82 -11.34
C SER A 32 19.19 13.20 -10.77
N THR A 33 18.15 12.58 -11.33
CA THR A 33 16.83 12.48 -10.70
C THR A 33 17.01 12.20 -9.22
N ILE A 34 16.48 13.08 -8.38
CA ILE A 34 16.43 12.92 -6.93
C ILE A 34 15.80 11.56 -6.65
N SER A 35 16.64 10.60 -6.27
CA SER A 35 16.24 9.22 -6.03
C SER A 35 15.50 9.16 -4.69
N PHE A 36 14.20 9.43 -4.73
CA PHE A 36 13.30 8.88 -3.73
C PHE A 36 13.46 7.36 -3.78
N GLY A 37 13.68 6.72 -2.64
CA GLY A 37 13.99 5.30 -2.49
C GLY A 37 12.88 4.32 -2.91
N TYR A 38 12.05 4.67 -3.89
CA TYR A 38 11.30 3.70 -4.67
C TYR A 38 12.30 2.91 -5.49
N GLN A 39 12.71 1.77 -4.93
CA GLN A 39 13.44 0.77 -5.68
C GLN A 39 12.49 0.27 -6.77
N LEU A 40 12.74 0.64 -8.02
CA LEU A 40 12.09 0.02 -9.17
C LEU A 40 12.35 -1.49 -9.03
N LEU A 41 11.28 -2.26 -8.86
CA LEU A 41 11.35 -3.70 -9.04
C LEU A 41 11.89 -3.95 -10.46
N PRO A 42 12.76 -4.96 -10.67
CA PRO A 42 13.16 -5.34 -12.01
C PRO A 42 11.91 -5.46 -12.89
N GLN A 43 11.78 -4.59 -13.87
CA GLN A 43 10.83 -4.77 -14.96
C GLN A 43 11.54 -5.73 -15.90
N ASP A 44 11.38 -7.04 -15.66
CA ASP A 44 11.77 -8.01 -16.67
C ASP A 44 10.82 -7.77 -17.86
N ASP A 45 11.36 -7.19 -18.93
CA ASP A 45 10.72 -7.00 -20.25
C ASP A 45 10.53 -8.35 -20.98
N GLU A 46 10.47 -9.46 -20.23
CA GLU A 46 10.05 -10.75 -20.73
C GLU A 46 8.55 -10.82 -20.48
N GLU A 47 7.78 -11.14 -21.53
CA GLU A 47 6.41 -11.64 -21.40
C GLU A 47 6.48 -13.00 -20.66
N GLU A 48 6.91 -13.00 -19.40
CA GLU A 48 6.73 -14.12 -18.50
C GLU A 48 5.23 -14.26 -18.38
N GLU A 49 4.69 -15.36 -18.91
CA GLU A 49 3.40 -15.86 -18.46
C GLU A 49 3.48 -15.87 -16.94
N GLU A 50 2.86 -14.89 -16.26
CA GLU A 50 2.92 -14.78 -14.81
C GLU A 50 2.34 -16.08 -14.24
N GLU A 51 3.24 -17.00 -13.93
CA GLU A 51 2.88 -18.32 -13.45
C GLU A 51 2.17 -18.10 -12.12
N MET A 52 0.89 -18.46 -12.06
CA MET A 52 0.03 -18.13 -10.93
C MET A 52 0.62 -18.77 -9.68
N LYS A 53 1.28 -17.96 -8.85
CA LYS A 53 2.05 -18.42 -7.69
C LYS A 53 1.17 -19.27 -6.78
N GLU A 54 1.76 -20.33 -6.23
CA GLU A 54 1.05 -21.18 -5.28
C GLU A 54 0.58 -20.37 -4.07
N ALA A 55 -0.62 -20.71 -3.57
CA ALA A 55 -1.19 -20.07 -2.40
C ALA A 55 -0.27 -20.22 -1.18
N MET A 56 -0.06 -19.10 -0.47
CA MET A 56 0.78 -19.03 0.72
C MET A 56 0.34 -20.04 1.79
N GLU A 57 1.30 -20.70 2.42
CA GLU A 57 1.06 -21.56 3.59
C GLU A 57 1.32 -20.79 4.89
N ILE A 58 0.42 -20.94 5.87
CA ILE A 58 0.53 -20.32 7.19
C ILE A 58 0.41 -21.42 8.25
N GLU A 59 1.38 -21.47 9.16
CA GLU A 59 1.32 -22.31 10.36
C GLU A 59 0.38 -21.69 11.39
N LEU A 60 -0.60 -22.47 11.87
CA LEU A 60 -1.49 -22.07 12.96
C LEU A 60 -1.24 -22.97 14.19
N ASP A 61 -0.84 -22.37 15.31
CA ASP A 61 -0.77 -23.08 16.59
C ASP A 61 -2.20 -23.39 17.07
N PRO A 62 -2.50 -24.63 17.51
CA PRO A 62 -3.82 -24.98 18.02
C PRO A 62 -4.33 -24.09 19.17
N LYS A 63 -3.44 -23.42 19.91
CA LYS A 63 -3.82 -22.47 20.98
C LYS A 63 -4.38 -21.16 20.45
N ASP A 64 -4.05 -20.81 19.21
CA ASP A 64 -4.50 -19.59 18.53
C ASP A 64 -5.79 -19.85 17.72
N GLU A 65 -6.26 -21.11 17.67
CA GLU A 65 -7.51 -21.46 16.98
C GLU A 65 -8.71 -20.83 17.70
N LEU A 66 -9.46 -20.01 16.96
CA LEU A 66 -10.66 -19.37 17.48
C LEU A 66 -11.76 -20.42 17.72
N ASP A 67 -12.59 -20.18 18.74
CA ASP A 67 -13.75 -21.02 18.97
C ASP A 67 -14.80 -20.85 17.86
N ALA A 68 -15.62 -21.89 17.68
CA ALA A 68 -16.62 -21.92 16.61
C ALA A 68 -17.65 -20.77 16.71
N LYS A 69 -18.03 -20.35 17.92
CA LYS A 69 -19.02 -19.28 18.09
C LYS A 69 -18.44 -17.93 17.68
N THR A 70 -17.19 -17.67 18.03
CA THR A 70 -16.47 -16.46 17.59
C THR A 70 -16.30 -16.46 16.07
N CYS A 71 -15.97 -17.61 15.46
CA CYS A 71 -15.91 -17.74 14.00
C CYS A 71 -17.25 -17.39 13.34
N ASP A 72 -18.37 -17.92 13.84
CA ASP A 72 -19.70 -17.66 13.30
C ASP A 72 -20.11 -16.19 13.47
N PHE A 73 -19.74 -15.59 14.60
CA PHE A 73 -19.98 -14.17 14.85
C PHE A 73 -19.21 -13.29 13.87
N ILE A 74 -17.92 -13.56 13.63
CA ILE A 74 -17.10 -12.84 12.65
C ILE A 74 -17.72 -12.97 11.26
N LYS A 75 -18.10 -14.19 10.83
CA LYS A 75 -18.77 -14.42 9.55
C LYS A 75 -20.06 -13.62 9.42
N SER A 76 -20.87 -13.54 10.49
CA SER A 76 -22.10 -12.75 10.51
C SER A 76 -21.86 -11.24 10.44
N ILE A 77 -20.74 -10.73 10.97
CA ILE A 77 -20.36 -9.32 10.81
C ILE A 77 -19.90 -9.07 9.37
N MET A 78 -18.98 -9.89 8.87
CA MET A 78 -18.40 -9.72 7.53
C MET A 78 -19.45 -9.80 6.43
N SER A 79 -20.48 -10.65 6.57
CA SER A 79 -21.56 -10.76 5.59
C SER A 79 -22.45 -9.52 5.49
N ARG A 80 -22.34 -8.57 6.42
CA ARG A 80 -23.09 -7.30 6.39
C ARG A 80 -22.32 -6.18 5.68
N ILE A 81 -21.05 -6.43 5.35
CA ILE A 81 -20.20 -5.48 4.64
C ILE A 81 -20.47 -5.69 3.15
N GLU A 82 -21.07 -4.68 2.52
CA GLU A 82 -21.35 -4.68 1.09
C GLU A 82 -20.33 -3.80 0.36
N LEU A 83 -19.66 -4.36 -0.63
CA LEU A 83 -18.79 -3.63 -1.55
C LEU A 83 -19.53 -3.48 -2.87
N LYS A 84 -19.49 -2.27 -3.45
CA LYS A 84 -19.99 -2.06 -4.80
C LYS A 84 -19.10 -2.79 -5.79
N GLU A 85 -19.68 -3.37 -6.83
CA GLU A 85 -18.94 -4.02 -7.94
C GLU A 85 -17.92 -3.08 -8.61
N GLU A 86 -18.21 -1.78 -8.62
CA GLU A 86 -17.33 -0.72 -9.13
C GLU A 86 -16.05 -0.54 -8.31
N ALA A 87 -16.08 -0.95 -7.03
CA ALA A 87 -14.91 -0.87 -6.14
C ALA A 87 -13.92 -2.03 -6.36
N ILE A 88 -14.30 -3.04 -7.15
CA ILE A 88 -13.45 -4.19 -7.49
C ILE A 88 -12.84 -3.93 -8.87
N PRO A 89 -11.51 -3.75 -8.99
CA PRO A 89 -10.85 -3.64 -10.28
C PRO A 89 -11.02 -4.90 -11.14
N ASP A 90 -11.02 -4.75 -12.46
CA ASP A 90 -11.24 -5.89 -13.37
C ASP A 90 -10.16 -6.97 -13.26
N TRP A 91 -8.91 -6.58 -12.99
CA TRP A 91 -7.84 -7.54 -12.74
C TRP A 91 -8.09 -8.39 -11.48
N ALA A 92 -8.78 -7.86 -10.47
CA ALA A 92 -9.03 -8.59 -9.23
C ALA A 92 -10.17 -9.60 -9.39
N LYS A 93 -11.12 -9.33 -10.28
CA LYS A 93 -12.27 -10.20 -10.55
C LYS A 93 -11.87 -11.53 -11.19
N THR A 94 -10.72 -11.59 -11.86
CA THR A 94 -10.26 -12.78 -12.58
C THR A 94 -9.42 -13.72 -11.71
N ILE A 95 -8.96 -13.27 -10.54
CA ILE A 95 -8.12 -14.08 -9.65
C ILE A 95 -9.02 -14.99 -8.80
N PRO A 96 -8.91 -16.33 -8.90
CA PRO A 96 -9.73 -17.23 -8.11
C PRO A 96 -9.34 -17.18 -6.63
N GLU A 97 -10.31 -17.37 -5.73
CA GLU A 97 -10.10 -17.34 -4.27
C GLU A 97 -8.98 -18.26 -3.81
N SER A 98 -8.87 -19.44 -4.41
CA SER A 98 -7.83 -20.43 -4.11
C SER A 98 -6.41 -19.98 -4.43
N ALA A 99 -6.22 -18.96 -5.26
CA ALA A 99 -4.89 -18.46 -5.62
C ALA A 99 -4.34 -17.49 -4.57
N TRP A 100 -5.21 -16.70 -3.93
CA TRP A 100 -4.79 -15.66 -2.98
C TRP A 100 -5.10 -16.01 -1.52
N MET A 101 -6.05 -16.91 -1.26
CA MET A 101 -6.38 -17.32 0.09
C MET A 101 -5.33 -18.30 0.64
N PRO A 102 -4.68 -17.99 1.77
CA PRO A 102 -3.66 -18.85 2.34
C PRO A 102 -4.19 -20.21 2.80
N LYS A 103 -3.35 -21.24 2.70
CA LYS A 103 -3.60 -22.58 3.24
C LYS A 103 -3.10 -22.65 4.67
N ILE A 104 -3.93 -23.19 5.57
CA ILE A 104 -3.55 -23.39 6.97
C ILE A 104 -2.92 -24.77 7.13
N VAL A 105 -1.68 -24.80 7.59
CA VAL A 105 -0.99 -26.02 8.03
C VAL A 105 -1.01 -26.10 9.55
N LYS A 106 -1.53 -27.21 10.10
CA LYS A 106 -1.53 -27.45 11.55
C LYS A 106 -0.16 -27.98 11.96
N LYS A 107 0.44 -27.36 12.99
CA LYS A 107 1.71 -27.79 13.56
C LYS A 107 1.56 -29.01 14.48
#